data_AF-A0A841E9J9-F1
#
_entry.id   AF-A0A841E9J9-F1
#
_cell.length_a   1.000
_cell.length_b   1.000
_cell.length_c   1.000
_cell.angle_alpha   90.00
_cell.angle_beta   90.00
_cell.angle_gamma   90.00
#
_symmetry.space_group_name_H-M   'P 1'
#
loop_
_entity.id
_entity.type
_entity.pdbx_description
1 polymer ?
#
loop_
_entity_poly.entity_id
_entity_poly.type
_entity_poly.pdbx_seq_one_letter_code
_entity_poly.pdbx_strand_id
1 'polypeptide(L)'
;MRIGSRIASVAATVALTAGAGLALATPAAAAGDCWYSDGKWWCNNVSGAPVYGTVGNGTGFQPDPDNVVGYMNTNPSWFDCRRKSFHYVGGPHPYRWELTVADNGELGFMKDTDIASETDPLPVCFQ
;
A
#
# COMPACT_ATOMS: atom_id res chain seq x y z
N MET A 1 -36.91 30.14 -71.05
CA MET A 1 -37.44 29.10 -70.13
C MET A 1 -36.89 27.75 -70.52
N ARG A 2 -36.03 27.14 -69.70
CA ARG A 2 -35.89 25.68 -69.52
C ARG A 2 -35.13 25.46 -68.21
N ILE A 3 -35.79 24.69 -67.35
CA ILE A 3 -35.48 24.38 -65.95
C ILE A 3 -34.56 23.16 -65.90
N GLY A 4 -33.70 23.09 -64.88
CA GLY A 4 -32.95 21.87 -64.56
C GLY A 4 -32.17 21.98 -63.25
N SER A 5 -32.86 21.89 -62.12
CA SER A 5 -32.30 21.73 -60.77
C SER A 5 -31.42 20.50 -60.64
N ARG A 6 -30.36 20.52 -59.81
CA ARG A 6 -30.04 19.47 -58.82
C ARG A 6 -29.26 20.02 -57.62
N ILE A 7 -29.76 19.63 -56.45
CA ILE A 7 -29.28 19.81 -55.08
C ILE A 7 -28.19 18.76 -54.80
N ALA A 8 -27.17 19.10 -53.99
CA ALA A 8 -26.38 18.20 -53.10
C ALA A 8 -25.03 18.87 -52.76
N SER A 9 -24.42 18.80 -51.58
CA SER A 9 -24.72 18.24 -50.26
C SER A 9 -23.64 18.78 -49.31
N VAL A 10 -24.01 18.87 -48.04
CA VAL A 10 -23.24 19.31 -46.87
C VAL A 10 -21.89 18.59 -46.70
N ALA A 11 -20.86 19.33 -46.27
CA ALA A 11 -19.74 18.78 -45.52
C ALA A 11 -19.34 19.75 -44.40
N ALA A 12 -19.93 19.59 -43.21
CA ALA A 12 -19.49 20.26 -42.00
C ALA A 12 -18.32 19.47 -41.41
N THR A 13 -17.12 20.03 -41.46
CA THR A 13 -15.91 19.46 -40.86
C THR A 13 -15.86 19.88 -39.40
N VAL A 14 -16.24 18.98 -38.48
CA VAL A 14 -16.02 19.17 -37.05
C VAL A 14 -14.56 18.79 -36.75
N ALA A 15 -13.72 19.77 -36.48
CA ALA A 15 -12.36 19.55 -36.02
C ALA A 15 -12.38 19.13 -34.54
N LEU A 16 -12.13 17.85 -34.25
CA LEU A 16 -11.83 17.39 -32.89
C LEU A 16 -10.39 17.80 -32.54
N THR A 17 -10.23 18.86 -31.76
CA THR A 17 -8.97 19.15 -31.07
C THR A 17 -8.85 18.23 -29.85
N ALA A 18 -8.15 17.10 -30.01
CA ALA A 18 -7.74 16.25 -28.90
C ALA A 18 -6.62 16.97 -28.12
N GLY A 19 -6.96 17.60 -26.99
CA GLY A 19 -5.99 18.10 -26.04
C GLY A 19 -5.31 16.93 -25.32
N ALA A 20 -4.12 16.55 -25.77
CA ALA A 20 -3.27 15.62 -25.05
C ALA A 20 -2.68 16.33 -23.83
N GLY A 21 -3.34 16.19 -22.68
CA GLY A 21 -2.75 16.56 -21.39
C GLY A 21 -1.59 15.61 -21.08
N LEU A 22 -0.36 16.10 -21.19
CA LEU A 22 0.82 15.40 -20.67
C LEU A 22 0.70 15.35 -19.14
N ALA A 23 0.23 14.22 -18.62
CA ALA A 23 0.36 13.92 -17.20
C ALA A 23 1.85 13.68 -16.91
N LEU A 24 2.53 14.71 -16.40
CA LEU A 24 3.88 14.55 -15.86
C LEU A 24 3.76 13.63 -14.65
N ALA A 25 4.32 12.42 -14.76
CA ALA A 25 4.45 11.53 -13.61
C ALA A 25 5.34 12.22 -12.59
N THR A 26 4.79 12.56 -11.42
CA THR A 26 5.58 13.01 -10.28
C THR A 26 6.56 11.91 -9.87
N PRO A 27 7.85 12.21 -9.67
CA PRO A 27 8.80 11.22 -9.19
C PRO A 27 8.32 10.68 -7.84
N ALA A 28 8.31 9.36 -7.69
CA ALA A 28 8.04 8.74 -6.40
C ALA A 28 9.13 9.16 -5.41
N ALA A 29 8.74 9.80 -4.31
CA ALA A 29 9.67 10.06 -3.22
C ALA A 29 10.03 8.74 -2.54
N ALA A 30 11.30 8.57 -2.18
CA ALA A 30 11.70 7.44 -1.36
C ALA A 30 10.98 7.51 0.00
N ALA A 31 10.48 6.38 0.47
CA ALA A 31 9.91 6.27 1.81
C ALA A 31 10.98 6.64 2.85
N GLY A 32 10.60 7.40 3.89
CA GLY A 32 11.49 7.60 5.03
C GLY A 32 11.69 6.28 5.78
N ASP A 33 12.89 6.04 6.30
CA ASP A 33 13.19 4.83 7.05
C ASP A 33 12.39 4.74 8.36
N CYS A 34 12.00 3.54 8.76
CA CYS A 34 11.65 3.27 10.16
C CYS A 34 12.83 3.62 11.07
N TRP A 35 12.57 4.20 12.25
CA TRP A 35 13.61 4.68 13.15
C TRP A 35 13.47 4.07 14.54
N TYR A 36 14.59 3.87 15.23
CA TYR A 36 14.60 3.35 16.59
C TYR A 36 14.57 4.51 17.60
N SER A 37 13.62 4.50 18.52
CA SER A 37 13.47 5.48 19.60
C SER A 37 12.72 4.88 20.79
N ASP A 38 13.12 5.24 22.01
CA ASP A 38 12.46 4.79 23.25
C ASP A 38 12.30 3.26 23.37
N GLY A 39 13.30 2.52 22.91
CA GLY A 39 13.29 1.05 22.99
C GLY A 39 12.46 0.36 21.90
N LYS A 40 11.87 1.11 20.97
CA LYS A 40 10.95 0.63 19.94
C LYS A 40 11.35 1.11 18.55
N TRP A 41 11.03 0.33 17.52
CA TRP A 41 11.11 0.78 16.14
C TRP A 41 9.80 1.44 15.75
N TRP A 42 9.87 2.67 15.28
CA TRP A 42 8.73 3.47 14.85
C TRP A 42 8.72 3.57 13.34
N CYS A 43 7.53 3.45 12.76
CA CYS A 43 7.30 3.61 11.34
C CYS A 43 6.05 4.46 11.14
N ASN A 44 6.03 5.27 10.08
CA ASN A 44 4.78 5.84 9.60
C ASN A 44 3.96 4.76 8.90
N ASN A 45 2.70 4.63 9.26
CA ASN A 45 1.78 3.61 8.76
C ASN A 45 0.46 4.23 8.31
N VAL A 46 -0.33 3.45 7.58
CA VAL A 46 -1.69 3.81 7.20
C VAL A 46 -2.59 3.69 8.44
N SER A 47 -3.26 4.78 8.79
CA SER A 47 -4.25 4.77 9.87
C SER A 47 -5.49 3.98 9.46
N GLY A 48 -6.02 3.15 10.36
CA GLY A 48 -7.11 2.21 10.11
C GLY A 48 -6.65 0.91 9.44
N ALA A 49 -5.34 0.68 9.28
CA ALA A 49 -4.84 -0.54 8.66
C ALA A 49 -5.03 -1.76 9.58
N PRO A 50 -5.40 -2.92 9.02
CA PRO A 50 -5.66 -4.13 9.78
C PRO A 50 -4.38 -4.74 10.35
N VAL A 51 -4.49 -5.28 11.56
CA VAL A 51 -3.48 -6.13 12.19
C VAL A 51 -4.03 -7.55 12.20
N TYR A 52 -3.25 -8.45 11.62
CA TYR A 52 -3.61 -9.85 11.40
C TYR A 52 -3.04 -10.73 12.49
N GLY A 53 -3.81 -11.70 12.95
CA GLY A 53 -3.41 -12.62 14.00
C GLY A 53 -2.21 -13.48 13.60
N THR A 54 -1.79 -14.33 14.54
CA THR A 54 -0.69 -15.26 14.30
C THR A 54 -1.18 -16.70 14.25
N VAL A 55 -0.66 -17.50 13.32
CA VAL A 55 -0.82 -18.95 13.27
C VAL A 55 0.51 -19.67 13.54
N GLY A 56 0.42 -20.87 14.10
CA GLY A 56 1.56 -21.71 14.48
C GLY A 56 1.74 -21.84 16.00
N ASN A 57 2.50 -22.85 16.41
CA ASN A 57 2.90 -23.09 17.81
C ASN A 57 4.43 -22.99 17.94
N GLY A 58 4.93 -22.48 19.07
CA GLY A 58 6.37 -22.39 19.34
C GLY A 58 7.03 -21.14 18.75
N THR A 59 8.23 -21.29 18.17
CA THR A 59 9.07 -20.15 17.68
C THR A 59 8.62 -19.56 16.33
N GLY A 60 7.63 -20.19 15.68
CA GLY A 60 7.21 -19.89 14.33
C GLY A 60 5.91 -19.07 14.21
N PHE A 61 5.78 -17.92 14.87
CA PHE A 61 4.60 -17.05 14.71
C PHE A 61 4.46 -16.53 13.26
N GLN A 62 3.54 -17.07 12.48
CA GLN A 62 3.32 -16.64 11.10
C GLN A 62 2.08 -15.75 11.03
N PRO A 63 2.03 -14.73 10.15
CA PRO A 63 0.81 -13.95 9.93
C PRO A 63 -0.32 -14.84 9.42
N ASP A 64 -1.51 -14.68 9.99
CA ASP A 64 -2.75 -15.29 9.54
C ASP A 64 -3.56 -14.26 8.73
N PRO A 65 -3.48 -14.26 7.38
CA PRO A 65 -4.09 -13.23 6.55
C PRO A 65 -5.62 -13.24 6.59
N ASP A 66 -6.23 -14.32 7.10
CA ASP A 66 -7.68 -14.50 7.15
C ASP A 66 -8.28 -14.07 8.49
N ASN A 67 -7.44 -13.72 9.48
CA ASN A 67 -7.86 -13.38 10.84
C ASN A 67 -7.39 -11.98 11.23
N VAL A 68 -8.26 -10.98 11.14
CA VAL A 68 -7.98 -9.62 11.65
C VAL A 68 -8.27 -9.58 13.15
N VAL A 69 -7.23 -9.34 13.95
CA VAL A 69 -7.32 -9.27 15.43
C VAL A 69 -7.49 -7.84 15.95
N GLY A 70 -7.21 -6.84 15.11
CA GLY A 70 -7.34 -5.44 15.47
C GLY A 70 -7.01 -4.50 14.31
N TYR A 71 -6.95 -3.21 14.62
CA TYR A 71 -6.60 -2.15 13.67
C TYR A 71 -5.60 -1.19 14.31
N MET A 72 -4.78 -0.56 13.48
CA MET A 72 -3.84 0.48 13.89
C MET A 72 -4.34 1.84 13.42
N ASN A 73 -4.86 2.67 14.32
CA ASN A 73 -5.37 4.02 14.04
C ASN A 73 -4.32 5.08 14.36
N THR A 74 -3.29 4.73 15.14
CA THR A 74 -2.16 5.59 15.46
C THR A 74 -1.19 5.71 14.28
N ASN A 75 -0.49 6.85 14.20
CA ASN A 75 0.60 7.11 13.26
C ASN A 75 1.50 8.23 13.84
N PRO A 76 2.82 8.01 14.03
CA PRO A 76 3.52 6.75 13.79
C PRO A 76 3.15 5.68 14.82
N SER A 77 3.35 4.42 14.43
CA SER A 77 3.16 3.27 15.29
C SER A 77 4.46 2.50 15.44
N TRP A 78 4.58 1.72 16.53
CA TRP A 78 5.76 0.92 16.77
C TRP A 78 5.61 -0.49 16.21
N PHE A 79 6.73 -1.09 15.80
CA PHE A 79 6.85 -2.44 15.28
C PHE A 79 8.04 -3.12 15.98
N ASP A 80 7.95 -4.42 16.26
CA ASP A 80 9.04 -5.15 16.92
C ASP A 80 10.05 -5.67 15.90
N CYS A 81 9.56 -6.25 14.80
CA CYS A 81 10.40 -6.91 13.81
C CYS A 81 9.66 -7.15 12.49
N ARG A 82 10.41 -7.47 11.44
CA ARG A 82 9.88 -7.90 10.14
C ARG A 82 10.04 -9.39 9.92
N ARG A 83 9.09 -9.99 9.21
CA ARG A 83 9.11 -11.37 8.74
C ARG A 83 9.02 -11.39 7.21
N LYS A 84 9.83 -12.24 6.57
CA LYS A 84 9.88 -12.39 5.11
C LYS A 84 9.33 -13.75 4.69
N SER A 85 8.88 -13.83 3.43
CA SER A 85 8.50 -15.08 2.76
C SER A 85 7.23 -15.74 3.32
N PHE A 86 6.24 -14.94 3.72
CA PHE A 86 4.91 -15.42 4.14
C PHE A 86 3.87 -15.21 3.04
N HIS A 87 2.63 -14.87 3.41
CA HIS A 87 1.56 -14.61 2.47
C HIS A 87 1.86 -13.38 1.60
N TYR A 88 1.43 -13.43 0.33
CA TYR A 88 1.63 -12.33 -0.60
C TYR A 88 0.78 -11.12 -0.21
N VAL A 89 1.39 -9.94 -0.17
CA VAL A 89 0.75 -8.66 0.16
C VAL A 89 0.90 -7.62 -0.95
N GLY A 90 1.85 -7.80 -1.87
CA GLY A 90 2.15 -6.86 -2.94
C GLY A 90 3.19 -5.79 -2.55
N GLY A 91 3.32 -4.75 -3.38
CA GLY A 91 4.31 -3.71 -3.17
C GLY A 91 5.77 -4.15 -3.41
N PRO A 92 6.75 -3.31 -3.03
CA PRO A 92 8.18 -3.59 -3.20
C PRO A 92 8.66 -4.83 -2.41
N HIS A 93 8.02 -5.11 -1.27
CA HIS A 93 8.32 -6.27 -0.43
C HIS A 93 7.14 -7.25 -0.40
N PRO A 94 6.91 -8.02 -1.49
CA PRO A 94 5.64 -8.72 -1.75
C PRO A 94 5.23 -9.78 -0.73
N TYR A 95 6.12 -10.20 0.16
CA TYR A 95 5.90 -11.27 1.13
C TYR A 95 6.30 -10.86 2.55
N ARG A 96 6.32 -9.55 2.82
CA ARG A 96 6.81 -9.00 4.09
C ARG A 96 5.67 -8.52 4.98
N TRP A 97 5.84 -8.81 6.27
CA TRP A 97 4.90 -8.53 7.33
C TRP A 97 5.65 -8.07 8.57
N GLU A 98 5.06 -7.14 9.32
CA GLU A 98 5.70 -6.47 10.45
C GLU A 98 4.92 -6.76 11.73
N LEU A 99 5.60 -7.35 12.71
CA LEU A 99 5.03 -7.68 14.01
C LEU A 99 4.80 -6.39 14.80
N THR A 100 3.60 -6.24 15.34
CA THR A 100 3.17 -5.08 16.12
C THR A 100 2.06 -5.48 17.10
N VAL A 101 1.60 -4.51 17.90
CA VAL A 101 0.43 -4.64 18.74
C VAL A 101 -0.59 -3.62 18.26
N ALA A 102 -1.78 -4.10 17.91
CA ALA A 102 -2.90 -3.25 17.51
C ALA A 102 -3.34 -2.31 18.65
N ASP A 103 -4.11 -1.28 18.33
CA ASP A 103 -4.55 -0.30 19.35
C ASP A 103 -5.41 -0.93 20.47
N ASN A 104 -6.02 -2.10 20.21
CA ASN A 104 -6.79 -2.86 21.21
C ASN A 104 -5.92 -3.77 22.09
N GLY A 105 -4.59 -3.77 21.92
CA GLY A 105 -3.64 -4.55 22.71
C GLY A 105 -3.35 -5.96 22.16
N GLU A 106 -3.97 -6.36 21.04
CA GLU A 106 -3.74 -7.67 20.43
C GLU A 106 -2.44 -7.69 19.61
N LEU A 107 -1.60 -8.70 19.83
CA LEU A 107 -0.38 -8.93 19.06
C LEU A 107 -0.72 -9.49 17.68
N GLY A 108 -0.09 -8.97 16.64
CA GLY A 108 -0.26 -9.49 15.30
C GLY A 108 0.70 -8.88 14.29
N PHE A 109 0.43 -9.11 13.02
CA PHE A 109 1.23 -8.63 11.91
C PHE A 109 0.46 -7.62 11.08
N MET A 110 1.09 -6.50 10.75
CA MET A 110 0.64 -5.61 9.69
C MET A 110 1.33 -5.99 8.38
N LYS A 111 0.69 -5.68 7.24
CA LYS A 111 1.32 -5.85 5.94
C LYS A 111 2.30 -4.73 5.67
N ASP A 112 3.42 -5.03 5.01
CA ASP A 112 4.39 -4.00 4.61
C ASP A 112 3.76 -2.93 3.72
N THR A 113 2.79 -3.31 2.88
CA THR A 113 2.03 -2.38 2.02
C THR A 113 1.18 -1.36 2.77
N ASP A 114 0.89 -1.62 4.05
CA ASP A 114 0.16 -0.69 4.92
C ASP A 114 1.12 0.17 5.77
N ILE A 115 2.43 0.07 5.52
CA ILE A 115 3.48 0.86 6.16
C ILE A 115 4.08 1.80 5.11
N ALA A 116 4.03 3.09 5.39
CA ALA A 116 4.52 4.13 4.47
C ALA A 116 6.03 4.35 4.57
N SER A 117 6.66 3.87 5.64
CA SER A 117 8.11 3.97 5.87
C SER A 117 8.84 2.74 5.32
N GLU A 118 10.11 2.89 4.95
CA GLU A 118 10.95 1.75 4.56
C GLU A 118 11.21 0.84 5.77
N THR A 119 10.86 -0.44 5.63
CA THR A 119 10.86 -1.43 6.72
C THR A 119 12.15 -2.26 6.78
N ASP A 120 13.06 -2.16 5.80
CA ASP A 120 14.36 -2.85 5.84
C ASP A 120 15.18 -2.66 7.13
N PRO A 121 15.16 -1.47 7.79
CA PRO A 121 15.82 -1.26 9.08
C PRO A 121 15.26 -2.10 10.24
N LEU A 122 14.00 -2.57 10.15
CA LEU A 122 13.43 -3.43 11.20
C LEU A 122 14.25 -4.72 11.35
N PRO A 123 14.52 -5.16 12.59
CA PRO A 123 15.19 -6.43 12.82
C PRO A 123 14.32 -7.58 12.31
N VAL A 124 14.95 -8.68 11.92
CA VAL A 124 14.20 -9.89 11.55
C VAL A 124 13.67 -10.54 12.81
N CYS A 125 12.40 -10.99 12.79
CA CYS A 125 11.81 -11.67 13.93
C CYS A 125 12.60 -12.95 14.26
N PHE A 126 12.77 -13.25 15.55
CA PHE A 126 13.41 -14.49 16.01
C PHE A 126 12.73 -15.72 15.38
N GLN A 127 13.55 -16.63 14.82
CA GLN A 127 13.13 -17.91 14.25
C GLN A 127 13.31 -19.04 15.26
#